data_AF-A0A0L0C7S8-F1
#
_entry.id   AF-A0A0L0C7S8-F1
#
_cell.length_a   1.000
_cell.length_b   1.000
_cell.length_c   1.000
_cell.angle_alpha   90.00
_cell.angle_beta   90.00
_cell.angle_gamma   90.00
#
_symmetry.space_group_name_H-M   'P 1'
#
loop_
_entity.id
_entity.type
_entity.pdbx_description
1 polymer ?
#
loop_
_entity_poly.entity_id
_entity_poly.type
_entity_poly.pdbx_seq_one_letter_code
_entity_poly.pdbx_strand_id
1 'polypeptide(L)'
;YQPGTSSVDINSAQRELQKSQKSADGWNLASALLSTADPNAQFIGVQTFMVQLNEAHFLPSTDKIYQDLLSCLENCISSNYAVFVVRKLLSVIARVYLRSNDWEQCPFIISNLLSSNLNLYLEFLTFLVEDSELPPASLRTKLTPQVSDLVKQVVMSTNFNTVAAINTFTVWLVEDPLASSVLDFWNTYTEEVVSSGMDKSSIAVIGPVIQSYWPRIRIYNELNISDWNEFASFRRDFADFLELSYQVIGKELFQHLTDVVLMNINLENCNWYEIESAMFCLNGLADIIGEDYKGDRPEFENIRLIFQSPLWTRLPECNSMRVRQTAVNLIGSFVEFFKSLEGQPFLAVTLNYLFTSLSIPTLQNSASNSIKSLCDSSRELLNSELSTFLTVYAQVRSDIQSVPHVRTVIAITYVIQAVSNLEEQTKIANQLLNLISENYTSNTEPEP
;
A
#
# COMPACT_ATOMS: atom_id res chain seq x y z
N TYR A 1 -38.95 -30.80 5.25
CA TYR A 1 -39.19 -29.41 5.68
C TYR A 1 -40.49 -29.19 6.45
N GLN A 2 -41.42 -30.16 6.53
CA GLN A 2 -42.60 -30.01 7.38
C GLN A 2 -42.22 -30.11 8.87
N PRO A 3 -42.74 -29.22 9.75
CA PRO A 3 -42.51 -29.32 11.19
C PRO A 3 -43.09 -30.62 11.77
N GLY A 4 -42.36 -31.29 12.66
CA GLY A 4 -42.85 -32.49 13.36
C GLY A 4 -42.62 -33.82 12.65
N THR A 5 -41.91 -33.86 11.53
CA THR A 5 -41.50 -35.11 10.86
C THR A 5 -40.51 -35.90 11.72
N SER A 6 -40.64 -37.24 11.75
CA SER A 6 -39.74 -38.11 12.52
C SER A 6 -38.31 -38.07 11.97
N SER A 7 -37.31 -38.26 12.85
CA SER A 7 -35.89 -38.29 12.44
C SER A 7 -35.58 -39.43 11.46
N VAL A 8 -36.32 -40.54 11.55
CA VAL A 8 -36.18 -41.70 10.66
C VAL A 8 -36.64 -41.33 9.24
N ASP A 9 -37.78 -40.66 9.12
CA ASP A 9 -38.33 -40.27 7.82
C ASP A 9 -37.49 -39.16 7.16
N ILE A 10 -36.97 -38.21 7.95
CA ILE A 10 -36.04 -37.17 7.46
C ILE A 10 -34.79 -37.83 6.88
N ASN A 11 -34.19 -38.78 7.60
CA ASN A 11 -33.00 -39.49 7.16
C ASN A 11 -33.26 -40.35 5.91
N SER A 12 -34.43 -40.99 5.82
CA SER A 12 -34.83 -41.75 4.63
C SER A 12 -34.97 -40.84 3.41
N ALA A 13 -35.70 -39.73 3.56
CA ALA A 13 -35.90 -38.76 2.49
C ALA A 13 -34.57 -38.11 2.04
N GLN A 14 -33.66 -37.83 2.98
CA GLN A 14 -32.34 -37.27 2.66
C GLN A 14 -31.47 -38.27 1.87
N ARG A 15 -31.53 -39.57 2.20
CA ARG A 15 -30.81 -40.61 1.45
C ARG A 15 -31.35 -40.76 0.03
N GLU A 16 -32.67 -40.78 -0.12
CA GLU A 16 -33.30 -40.85 -1.44
C GLU A 16 -32.97 -39.61 -2.28
N LEU A 17 -33.03 -38.43 -1.67
CA LEU A 17 -32.67 -37.18 -2.34
C LEU A 17 -31.21 -37.21 -2.80
N GLN A 18 -30.26 -37.57 -1.92
CA GLN A 18 -28.84 -37.68 -2.28
C GLN A 18 -28.60 -38.67 -3.42
N LYS A 19 -29.31 -39.80 -3.44
CA LYS A 19 -29.22 -40.79 -4.52
C LYS A 19 -29.69 -40.18 -5.85
N SER A 20 -30.80 -39.44 -5.84
CA SER A 20 -31.31 -38.74 -7.03
C SER A 20 -30.39 -37.61 -7.48
N GLN A 21 -29.81 -36.86 -6.54
CA GLN A 21 -28.89 -35.75 -6.83
C GLN A 21 -27.61 -36.19 -7.54
N LYS A 22 -27.15 -37.42 -7.31
CA LYS A 22 -25.95 -38.02 -7.95
C LYS A 22 -26.26 -38.84 -9.20
N SER A 23 -27.53 -38.98 -9.55
CA SER A 23 -27.94 -39.75 -10.72
C SER A 23 -27.58 -39.01 -12.02
N ALA A 24 -27.60 -39.73 -13.15
CA ALA A 24 -27.38 -39.13 -14.47
C ALA A 24 -28.45 -38.07 -14.82
N ASP A 25 -29.65 -38.17 -14.25
CA ASP A 25 -30.75 -37.22 -14.42
C ASP A 25 -30.65 -36.01 -13.48
N GLY A 26 -29.59 -35.93 -12.65
CA GLY A 26 -29.44 -34.88 -11.65
C GLY A 26 -29.46 -33.46 -12.21
N TRP A 27 -28.94 -33.23 -13.42
CA TRP A 27 -29.02 -31.94 -14.11
C TRP A 27 -30.47 -31.53 -14.45
N ASN A 28 -31.27 -32.48 -14.95
CA ASN A 28 -32.68 -32.23 -15.27
C ASN A 28 -33.50 -32.05 -14.00
N LEU A 29 -33.22 -32.82 -12.95
CA LEU A 29 -33.82 -32.65 -11.63
C LEU A 29 -33.53 -31.26 -11.07
N ALA A 30 -32.28 -30.81 -11.15
CA ALA A 30 -31.88 -29.50 -10.68
C ALA A 30 -32.62 -28.37 -11.42
N SER A 31 -32.65 -28.41 -12.76
CA SER A 31 -33.37 -27.47 -13.62
C SER A 31 -34.88 -27.42 -13.30
N ALA A 32 -35.52 -28.58 -13.13
CA ALA A 32 -36.93 -28.68 -12.76
C ALA A 32 -37.22 -28.05 -11.39
N LEU A 33 -36.32 -28.25 -10.41
CA LEU A 33 -36.45 -27.70 -9.07
C LEU A 33 -36.24 -26.18 -9.03
N LEU A 34 -35.29 -25.64 -9.81
CA LEU A 34 -35.09 -24.19 -9.95
C LEU A 34 -36.31 -23.47 -10.54
N SER A 35 -37.05 -24.14 -11.41
CA SER A 35 -38.24 -23.59 -12.06
C SER A 35 -39.49 -23.55 -11.16
N THR A 36 -39.39 -24.05 -9.92
CA THR A 36 -40.51 -24.04 -8.96
C THR A 36 -40.65 -22.69 -8.26
N ALA A 37 -41.82 -22.43 -7.66
CA ALA A 37 -42.07 -21.23 -6.86
C ALA A 37 -41.69 -21.37 -5.37
N ASP A 38 -41.35 -22.58 -4.90
CA ASP A 38 -40.99 -22.82 -3.49
C ASP A 38 -39.48 -22.58 -3.27
N PRO A 39 -39.09 -21.61 -2.42
CA PRO A 39 -37.68 -21.33 -2.13
C PRO A 39 -36.89 -22.54 -1.60
N ASN A 40 -37.54 -23.47 -0.89
CA ASN A 40 -36.86 -24.66 -0.38
C ASN A 40 -36.56 -25.67 -1.50
N ALA A 41 -37.50 -25.82 -2.45
CA ALA A 41 -37.31 -26.64 -3.63
C ALA A 41 -36.23 -26.03 -4.55
N GLN A 42 -36.27 -24.70 -4.77
CA GLN A 42 -35.22 -23.97 -5.48
C GLN A 42 -33.85 -24.18 -4.82
N PHE A 43 -33.73 -24.04 -3.49
CA PHE A 43 -32.49 -24.29 -2.78
C PHE A 43 -31.94 -25.71 -2.99
N ILE A 44 -32.81 -26.73 -2.95
CA ILE A 44 -32.40 -28.10 -3.29
C ILE A 44 -31.95 -28.17 -4.76
N GLY A 45 -32.65 -27.51 -5.68
CA GLY A 45 -32.24 -27.40 -7.08
C GLY A 45 -30.82 -26.86 -7.23
N VAL A 46 -30.52 -25.74 -6.56
CA VAL A 46 -29.18 -25.14 -6.55
C VAL A 46 -28.13 -26.10 -5.96
N GLN A 47 -28.43 -26.75 -4.84
CA GLN A 47 -27.52 -27.75 -4.24
C GLN A 47 -27.28 -28.94 -5.17
N THR A 48 -28.30 -29.35 -5.90
CA THR A 48 -28.21 -30.45 -6.87
C THR A 48 -27.30 -30.06 -8.02
N PHE A 49 -27.39 -28.82 -8.53
CA PHE A 49 -26.43 -28.28 -9.49
C PHE A 49 -25.00 -28.33 -8.95
N MET A 50 -24.78 -27.91 -7.70
CA MET A 50 -23.45 -27.97 -7.08
C MET A 50 -22.90 -29.40 -6.99
N VAL A 51 -23.73 -30.38 -6.59
CA VAL A 51 -23.34 -31.80 -6.53
C VAL A 51 -22.96 -32.31 -7.91
N GLN A 52 -23.79 -32.03 -8.91
CA GLN A 52 -23.52 -32.42 -10.30
C GLN A 52 -22.25 -31.76 -10.85
N LEU A 53 -22.01 -30.48 -10.53
CA LEU A 53 -20.78 -29.79 -10.88
C LEU A 53 -19.57 -30.46 -10.22
N ASN A 54 -19.65 -30.88 -8.96
CA ASN A 54 -18.53 -31.52 -8.28
C ASN A 54 -18.22 -32.92 -8.83
N GLU A 55 -19.22 -33.67 -9.29
CA GLU A 55 -19.05 -35.00 -9.84
C GLU A 55 -18.70 -35.00 -11.35
N ALA A 56 -19.02 -33.92 -12.07
CA ALA A 56 -18.81 -33.85 -13.52
C ALA A 56 -17.35 -33.56 -13.91
N HIS A 57 -16.78 -34.39 -14.79
CA HIS A 57 -15.48 -34.12 -15.43
C HIS A 57 -15.58 -33.05 -16.54
N PHE A 58 -16.70 -33.02 -17.27
CA PHE A 58 -16.99 -32.04 -18.32
C PHE A 58 -18.41 -31.50 -18.14
N LEU A 59 -18.60 -30.20 -18.42
CA LEU A 59 -19.92 -29.58 -18.31
C LEU A 59 -20.82 -30.01 -19.49
N PRO A 60 -22.07 -30.45 -19.25
CA PRO A 60 -23.04 -30.60 -20.33
C PRO A 60 -23.36 -29.24 -20.97
N SER A 61 -24.11 -29.24 -22.09
CA SER A 61 -24.48 -28.04 -22.87
C SER A 61 -24.63 -26.79 -21.99
N THR A 62 -23.61 -25.94 -22.05
CA THR A 62 -23.37 -24.86 -21.11
C THR A 62 -24.47 -23.80 -21.20
N ASP A 63 -24.99 -23.55 -22.40
CA ASP A 63 -26.07 -22.60 -22.66
C ASP A 63 -27.32 -22.85 -21.82
N LYS A 64 -27.76 -24.11 -21.70
CA LYS A 64 -28.95 -24.45 -20.91
C LYS A 64 -28.70 -24.22 -19.42
N ILE A 65 -27.52 -24.57 -18.93
CA ILE A 65 -27.13 -24.37 -17.54
C ILE A 65 -27.10 -22.87 -17.23
N TYR A 66 -26.51 -22.05 -18.10
CA TYR A 66 -26.46 -20.60 -17.92
C TYR A 66 -27.87 -20.00 -17.88
N GLN A 67 -28.73 -20.37 -18.83
CA GLN A 67 -30.12 -19.93 -18.91
C GLN A 67 -30.92 -20.30 -17.66
N ASP A 68 -30.81 -21.55 -17.19
CA ASP A 68 -31.54 -22.03 -16.02
C ASP A 68 -31.12 -21.28 -14.74
N LEU A 69 -29.81 -21.05 -14.56
CA LEU A 69 -29.28 -20.33 -13.40
C LEU A 69 -29.65 -18.84 -13.43
N LEU A 70 -29.51 -18.18 -14.59
CA LEU A 70 -29.85 -16.75 -14.75
C LEU A 70 -31.36 -16.51 -14.58
N SER A 71 -32.20 -17.35 -15.20
CA SER A 71 -33.66 -17.24 -15.07
C SER A 71 -34.10 -17.42 -13.61
N CYS A 72 -33.49 -18.37 -12.89
CA CYS A 72 -33.76 -18.55 -11.46
C CYS A 72 -33.34 -17.31 -10.65
N LEU A 73 -32.21 -16.69 -10.97
CA LEU A 73 -31.72 -15.49 -10.29
C LEU A 73 -32.68 -14.32 -10.52
N GLU A 74 -33.08 -14.08 -11.76
CA GLU A 74 -34.06 -13.05 -12.15
C GLU A 74 -35.41 -13.22 -11.45
N ASN A 75 -35.90 -14.46 -11.36
CA ASN A 75 -37.14 -14.79 -10.65
C ASN A 75 -37.01 -14.53 -9.14
N CYS A 76 -35.87 -14.87 -8.54
CA CYS A 76 -35.60 -14.60 -7.13
C CYS A 76 -35.51 -13.09 -6.84
N ILE A 77 -34.87 -12.32 -7.72
CA ILE A 77 -34.80 -10.86 -7.65
C ILE A 77 -36.20 -10.25 -7.70
N SER A 78 -37.00 -10.66 -8.69
CA SER A 78 -38.36 -10.13 -8.92
C SER A 78 -39.33 -10.44 -7.79
N SER A 79 -39.10 -11.53 -7.04
CA SER A 79 -40.00 -12.02 -5.98
C SER A 79 -39.55 -11.62 -4.56
N ASN A 80 -38.83 -10.52 -4.41
CA ASN A 80 -38.30 -10.01 -3.12
C ASN A 80 -37.28 -10.93 -2.44
N TYR A 81 -36.29 -11.39 -3.19
CA TYR A 81 -35.07 -12.11 -2.77
C TYR A 81 -35.26 -13.11 -1.61
N ALA A 82 -35.41 -14.39 -1.93
CA ALA A 82 -35.08 -15.44 -0.97
C ALA A 82 -33.55 -15.48 -0.77
N VAL A 83 -33.01 -14.61 0.10
CA VAL A 83 -31.57 -14.32 0.20
C VAL A 83 -30.72 -15.59 0.31
N PHE A 84 -31.13 -16.59 1.09
CA PHE A 84 -30.40 -17.85 1.22
C PHE A 84 -30.32 -18.66 -0.09
N VAL A 85 -31.34 -18.60 -0.95
CA VAL A 85 -31.35 -19.22 -2.28
C VAL A 85 -30.43 -18.44 -3.20
N VAL A 86 -30.54 -17.11 -3.21
CA VAL A 86 -29.73 -16.22 -4.06
C VAL A 86 -28.24 -16.37 -3.76
N ARG A 87 -27.84 -16.33 -2.49
CA ARG A 87 -26.45 -16.53 -2.07
C ARG A 87 -25.92 -17.89 -2.55
N LYS A 88 -26.72 -18.95 -2.38
CA LYS A 88 -26.31 -20.28 -2.84
C LYS A 88 -26.23 -20.35 -4.37
N LEU A 89 -27.15 -19.70 -5.07
CA LEU A 89 -27.18 -19.63 -6.52
C LEU A 89 -25.93 -18.89 -7.06
N LEU A 90 -25.55 -17.77 -6.44
CA LEU A 90 -24.32 -17.04 -6.78
C LEU A 90 -23.07 -17.90 -6.56
N SER A 91 -22.99 -18.70 -5.49
CA SER A 91 -21.86 -19.63 -5.31
C SER A 91 -21.77 -20.67 -6.44
N VAL A 92 -22.92 -21.18 -6.92
CA VAL A 92 -22.96 -22.12 -8.05
C VAL A 92 -22.59 -21.44 -9.36
N ILE A 93 -23.12 -20.25 -9.62
CA ILE A 93 -22.78 -19.44 -10.82
C ILE A 93 -21.28 -19.15 -10.85
N ALA A 94 -20.68 -18.78 -9.71
CA ALA A 94 -19.24 -18.55 -9.59
C ALA A 94 -18.44 -19.79 -10.00
N ARG A 95 -18.81 -20.96 -9.47
CA ARG A 95 -18.14 -22.22 -9.79
C ARG A 95 -18.30 -22.64 -11.25
N VAL A 96 -19.48 -22.43 -11.84
CA VAL A 96 -19.70 -22.66 -13.28
C VAL A 96 -18.81 -21.74 -14.10
N TYR A 97 -18.80 -20.44 -13.79
CA TYR A 97 -17.98 -19.45 -14.49
C TYR A 97 -16.48 -19.80 -14.45
N LEU A 98 -15.98 -20.26 -13.30
CA LEU A 98 -14.58 -20.66 -13.13
C LEU A 98 -14.21 -21.90 -13.96
N ARG A 99 -15.17 -22.81 -14.20
CA ARG A 99 -14.97 -24.01 -15.04
C ARG A 99 -15.23 -23.78 -16.53
N SER A 100 -15.99 -22.75 -16.88
CA SER A 100 -16.32 -22.39 -18.26
C SER A 100 -15.30 -21.43 -18.88
N ASN A 101 -14.99 -21.62 -20.16
CA ASN A 101 -14.15 -20.70 -20.94
C ASN A 101 -14.99 -19.76 -21.83
N ASP A 102 -16.28 -20.03 -21.93
CA ASP A 102 -17.24 -19.48 -22.88
C ASP A 102 -18.19 -18.45 -22.25
N TRP A 103 -18.17 -18.31 -20.92
CA TRP A 103 -19.08 -17.41 -20.18
C TRP A 103 -18.42 -16.11 -19.69
N GLU A 104 -17.56 -15.49 -20.51
CA GLU A 104 -16.78 -14.30 -20.14
C GLU A 104 -17.64 -13.12 -19.64
N GLN A 105 -18.86 -12.98 -20.15
CA GLN A 105 -19.77 -11.90 -19.78
C GLN A 105 -20.50 -12.12 -18.44
N CYS A 106 -20.35 -13.28 -17.79
CA CYS A 106 -21.11 -13.62 -16.58
C CYS A 106 -21.01 -12.54 -15.49
N PRO A 107 -19.81 -12.08 -15.07
CA PRO A 107 -19.74 -11.09 -13.99
C PRO A 107 -20.43 -9.77 -14.34
N PHE A 108 -20.36 -9.34 -15.60
CA PHE A 108 -21.09 -8.16 -16.08
C PHE A 108 -22.62 -8.35 -16.03
N ILE A 109 -23.11 -9.51 -16.45
CA ILE A 109 -24.55 -9.83 -16.40
C ILE A 109 -25.04 -9.84 -14.94
N ILE A 110 -24.31 -10.51 -14.05
CA ILE A 110 -24.65 -10.57 -12.63
C ILE A 110 -24.60 -9.18 -11.98
N SER A 111 -23.63 -8.33 -12.36
CA SER A 111 -23.55 -6.94 -11.91
C SER A 111 -24.82 -6.16 -12.26
N ASN A 112 -25.27 -6.26 -13.52
CA ASN A 112 -26.49 -5.56 -13.96
C ASN A 112 -27.75 -6.05 -13.24
N LEU A 113 -27.88 -7.38 -13.08
CA LEU A 113 -29.01 -7.99 -12.38
C LEU A 113 -29.04 -7.61 -10.89
N LEU A 114 -27.87 -7.45 -10.27
CA LEU A 114 -27.72 -7.09 -8.86
C LEU A 114 -27.40 -5.62 -8.64
N SER A 115 -27.59 -4.76 -9.65
CA SER A 115 -27.34 -3.32 -9.57
C SER A 115 -28.09 -2.63 -8.42
N SER A 116 -29.26 -3.18 -8.05
CA SER A 116 -30.06 -2.70 -6.90
C SER A 116 -29.61 -3.26 -5.54
N ASN A 117 -28.75 -4.28 -5.51
CA ASN A 117 -28.25 -4.92 -4.29
C ASN A 117 -26.78 -5.34 -4.44
N LEU A 118 -25.91 -4.35 -4.31
CA LEU A 118 -24.48 -4.47 -4.54
C LEU A 118 -23.77 -5.45 -3.57
N ASN A 119 -24.30 -5.62 -2.36
CA ASN A 119 -23.76 -6.58 -1.39
C ASN A 119 -23.79 -8.02 -1.93
N LEU A 120 -24.85 -8.39 -2.65
CA LEU A 120 -24.95 -9.72 -3.26
C LEU A 120 -23.96 -9.88 -4.42
N TYR A 121 -23.73 -8.83 -5.20
CA TYR A 121 -22.71 -8.87 -6.26
C TYR A 121 -21.30 -9.04 -5.69
N LEU A 122 -21.03 -8.41 -4.55
CA LEU A 122 -19.76 -8.54 -3.87
C LEU A 122 -19.57 -9.93 -3.27
N GLU A 123 -20.61 -10.52 -2.68
CA GLU A 123 -20.57 -11.93 -2.27
C GLU A 123 -20.29 -12.87 -3.46
N PHE A 124 -20.87 -12.60 -4.63
CA PHE A 124 -20.56 -13.34 -5.84
C PHE A 124 -19.09 -13.25 -6.22
N LEU A 125 -18.51 -12.06 -6.21
CA LEU A 125 -17.09 -11.89 -6.48
C LEU A 125 -16.22 -12.56 -5.39
N THR A 126 -16.65 -12.57 -4.13
CA THR A 126 -15.96 -13.33 -3.07
C THR A 126 -15.96 -14.82 -3.37
N PHE A 127 -17.09 -15.39 -3.82
CA PHE A 127 -17.14 -16.80 -4.23
C PHE A 127 -16.21 -17.10 -5.41
N LEU A 128 -16.08 -16.18 -6.38
CA LEU A 128 -15.13 -16.34 -7.49
C LEU A 128 -13.69 -16.47 -7.01
N VAL A 129 -13.34 -15.82 -5.90
CA VAL A 129 -12.01 -15.88 -5.30
C VAL A 129 -11.85 -17.16 -4.48
N GLU A 130 -12.80 -17.43 -3.58
CA GLU A 130 -12.76 -18.58 -2.67
C GLU A 130 -12.78 -19.93 -3.39
N ASP A 131 -13.58 -20.06 -4.46
CA ASP A 131 -13.73 -21.31 -5.22
C ASP A 131 -12.75 -21.44 -6.40
N SER A 132 -11.80 -20.50 -6.57
CA SER A 132 -10.85 -20.57 -7.68
C SER A 132 -9.77 -21.64 -7.47
N GLU A 133 -9.73 -22.62 -8.37
CA GLU A 133 -8.57 -23.53 -8.53
C GLU A 133 -7.53 -22.95 -9.51
N LEU A 134 -7.86 -21.83 -10.14
CA LEU A 134 -7.00 -21.15 -11.11
C LEU A 134 -5.79 -20.51 -10.42
N PRO A 135 -4.61 -20.48 -11.07
CA PRO A 135 -3.51 -19.65 -10.60
C PRO A 135 -3.98 -18.20 -10.45
N PRO A 136 -3.54 -17.48 -9.40
CA PRO A 136 -3.98 -16.11 -9.15
C PRO A 136 -3.85 -15.18 -10.37
N ALA A 137 -2.81 -15.35 -11.19
CA ALA A 137 -2.61 -14.57 -12.40
C ALA A 137 -3.71 -14.77 -13.47
N SER A 138 -4.18 -16.01 -13.66
CA SER A 138 -5.19 -16.33 -14.68
C SER A 138 -6.58 -15.84 -14.27
N LEU A 139 -6.91 -15.95 -12.98
CA LEU A 139 -8.14 -15.41 -12.42
C LEU A 139 -8.14 -13.87 -12.53
N ARG A 140 -7.00 -13.23 -12.24
CA ARG A 140 -6.81 -11.78 -12.37
C ARG A 140 -7.13 -11.30 -13.78
N THR A 141 -6.48 -11.83 -14.81
CA THR A 141 -6.74 -11.43 -16.21
C THR A 141 -8.22 -11.55 -16.59
N LYS A 142 -8.92 -12.58 -16.08
CA LYS A 142 -10.34 -12.82 -16.37
C LYS A 142 -11.27 -11.81 -15.68
N LEU A 143 -10.93 -11.36 -14.47
CA LEU A 143 -11.78 -10.50 -13.63
C LEU A 143 -11.48 -9.00 -13.75
N THR A 144 -10.26 -8.63 -14.15
CA THR A 144 -9.75 -7.26 -14.25
C THR A 144 -10.74 -6.27 -14.90
N PRO A 145 -11.29 -6.52 -16.11
CA PRO A 145 -12.23 -5.58 -16.74
C PRO A 145 -13.52 -5.37 -15.93
N GLN A 146 -14.04 -6.44 -15.32
CA GLN A 146 -15.32 -6.43 -14.60
C GLN A 146 -15.19 -5.80 -13.22
N VAL A 147 -14.05 -5.98 -12.56
CA VAL A 147 -13.72 -5.32 -11.29
C VAL A 147 -13.50 -3.82 -11.53
N SER A 148 -12.88 -3.41 -12.63
CA SER A 148 -12.70 -1.99 -12.97
C SER A 148 -14.05 -1.26 -13.15
N ASP A 149 -14.99 -1.85 -13.86
CA ASP A 149 -16.32 -1.26 -14.05
C ASP A 149 -17.18 -1.31 -12.78
N LEU A 150 -17.04 -2.36 -11.97
CA LEU A 150 -17.64 -2.39 -10.64
C LEU A 150 -17.09 -1.25 -9.78
N VAL A 151 -15.77 -1.10 -9.67
CA VAL A 151 -15.15 -0.04 -8.86
C VAL A 151 -15.74 1.30 -9.25
N LYS A 152 -15.83 1.63 -10.56
CA LYS A 152 -16.50 2.85 -11.05
C LYS A 152 -17.94 3.03 -10.56
N GLN A 153 -18.75 1.96 -10.56
CA GLN A 153 -20.13 2.00 -10.07
C GLN A 153 -20.21 2.13 -8.54
N VAL A 154 -19.31 1.47 -7.81
CA VAL A 154 -19.19 1.57 -6.35
C VAL A 154 -18.85 2.99 -5.94
N VAL A 155 -17.86 3.62 -6.60
CA VAL A 155 -17.43 5.00 -6.34
C VAL A 155 -18.64 5.94 -6.35
N MET A 156 -19.56 5.74 -7.30
CA MET A 156 -20.73 6.58 -7.47
C MET A 156 -21.85 6.34 -6.42
N SER A 157 -21.78 5.26 -5.63
CA SER A 157 -22.92 4.76 -4.82
C SER A 157 -22.81 5.02 -3.31
N THR A 158 -21.67 5.50 -2.79
CA THR A 158 -21.44 5.90 -1.38
C THR A 158 -21.95 4.92 -0.29
N ASN A 159 -21.95 3.61 -0.53
CA ASN A 159 -22.38 2.61 0.47
C ASN A 159 -21.20 1.92 1.16
N PHE A 160 -21.13 2.00 2.49
CA PHE A 160 -20.05 1.46 3.33
C PHE A 160 -19.78 -0.04 3.13
N ASN A 161 -20.82 -0.86 2.99
CA ASN A 161 -20.66 -2.31 2.77
C ASN A 161 -19.96 -2.61 1.44
N THR A 162 -20.15 -1.71 0.48
CA THR A 162 -19.56 -1.82 -0.84
C THR A 162 -18.07 -1.52 -0.82
N VAL A 163 -17.69 -0.48 -0.09
CA VAL A 163 -16.30 -0.08 0.11
C VAL A 163 -15.52 -1.19 0.84
N ALA A 164 -16.12 -1.81 1.87
CA ALA A 164 -15.54 -2.94 2.58
C ALA A 164 -15.26 -4.15 1.67
N ALA A 165 -16.08 -4.37 0.65
CA ALA A 165 -15.84 -5.46 -0.29
C ALA A 165 -14.77 -5.15 -1.34
N ILE A 166 -14.61 -3.88 -1.78
CA ILE A 166 -13.44 -3.48 -2.59
C ILE A 166 -12.15 -3.78 -1.82
N ASN A 167 -12.13 -3.54 -0.50
CA ASN A 167 -10.98 -3.87 0.33
C ASN A 167 -10.63 -5.38 0.28
N THR A 168 -11.62 -6.28 0.23
CA THR A 168 -11.41 -7.73 0.01
C THR A 168 -10.68 -8.03 -1.29
N PHE A 169 -10.92 -7.26 -2.35
CA PHE A 169 -10.22 -7.39 -3.64
C PHE A 169 -8.89 -6.65 -3.69
N THR A 170 -8.67 -5.66 -2.81
CA THR A 170 -7.47 -4.82 -2.87
C THR A 170 -6.22 -5.66 -2.69
N VAL A 171 -6.21 -6.63 -1.76
CA VAL A 171 -5.12 -7.60 -1.58
C VAL A 171 -4.75 -8.35 -2.87
N TRP A 172 -5.73 -8.62 -3.74
CA TRP A 172 -5.53 -9.32 -5.01
C TRP A 172 -5.05 -8.41 -6.13
N LEU A 173 -5.57 -7.17 -6.17
CA LEU A 173 -5.27 -6.15 -7.17
C LEU A 173 -3.89 -5.53 -6.96
N VAL A 174 -3.32 -5.63 -5.76
CA VAL A 174 -2.00 -5.10 -5.38
C VAL A 174 -0.82 -5.77 -6.11
N GLU A 175 -1.00 -6.84 -6.89
CA GLU A 175 0.05 -7.32 -7.82
C GLU A 175 -0.29 -7.06 -9.30
N ASP A 176 -1.43 -6.42 -9.58
CA ASP A 176 -1.97 -6.18 -10.92
C ASP A 176 -1.65 -4.75 -11.42
N PRO A 177 -1.58 -4.51 -12.75
CA PRO A 177 -1.54 -3.15 -13.30
C PRO A 177 -2.67 -2.23 -12.81
N LEU A 178 -3.81 -2.79 -12.39
CA LEU A 178 -4.94 -2.03 -11.85
C LEU A 178 -4.70 -1.38 -10.48
N ALA A 179 -3.66 -1.75 -9.74
CA ALA A 179 -3.49 -1.24 -8.38
C ALA A 179 -3.41 0.29 -8.31
N SER A 180 -2.83 0.93 -9.32
CA SER A 180 -2.78 2.39 -9.42
C SER A 180 -4.19 2.97 -9.58
N SER A 181 -4.99 2.41 -10.48
CA SER A 181 -6.38 2.85 -10.68
C SER A 181 -7.27 2.60 -9.47
N VAL A 182 -7.02 1.53 -8.71
CA VAL A 182 -7.74 1.25 -7.45
C VAL A 182 -7.27 2.20 -6.34
N LEU A 183 -6.00 2.58 -6.34
CA LEU A 183 -5.44 3.55 -5.40
C LEU A 183 -6.02 4.95 -5.64
N ASP A 184 -6.20 5.36 -6.90
CA ASP A 184 -6.88 6.61 -7.26
C ASP A 184 -8.32 6.67 -6.73
N PHE A 185 -9.02 5.53 -6.74
CA PHE A 185 -10.32 5.43 -6.08
C PHE A 185 -10.22 5.65 -4.58
N TRP A 186 -9.27 4.99 -3.91
CA TRP A 186 -9.08 5.13 -2.47
C TRP A 186 -8.67 6.55 -2.05
N ASN A 187 -7.89 7.24 -2.89
CA ASN A 187 -7.61 8.67 -2.76
C ASN A 187 -8.91 9.48 -2.77
N THR A 188 -9.72 9.34 -3.82
CA THR A 188 -11.00 10.06 -3.96
C THR A 188 -11.93 9.77 -2.80
N TYR A 189 -12.06 8.50 -2.39
CA TYR A 189 -12.87 8.10 -1.24
C TYR A 189 -12.39 8.76 0.06
N THR A 190 -11.07 8.82 0.27
CA THR A 190 -10.51 9.41 1.49
C THR A 190 -10.71 10.93 1.50
N GLU A 191 -10.60 11.61 0.36
CA GLU A 191 -10.96 13.03 0.22
C GLU A 191 -12.43 13.29 0.55
N GLU A 192 -13.34 12.43 0.07
CA GLU A 192 -14.76 12.50 0.40
C GLU A 192 -15.02 12.28 1.90
N VAL A 193 -14.34 11.31 2.52
CA VAL A 193 -14.42 11.06 3.97
C VAL A 193 -13.94 12.28 4.77
N VAL A 194 -12.82 12.86 4.39
CA VAL A 194 -12.27 14.06 5.04
C VAL A 194 -13.23 15.25 4.91
N SER A 195 -13.86 15.43 3.75
CA SER A 195 -14.79 16.55 3.51
C SER A 195 -16.18 16.37 4.13
N SER A 196 -16.69 15.13 4.21
CA SER A 196 -18.04 14.83 4.71
C SER A 196 -18.13 14.69 6.24
N GLY A 197 -16.99 14.57 6.92
CA GLY A 197 -16.89 14.47 8.37
C GLY A 197 -16.50 13.07 8.83
N MET A 198 -15.39 12.99 9.55
CA MET A 198 -14.76 11.74 9.98
C MET A 198 -15.57 11.00 11.05
N ASP A 199 -15.75 9.69 10.89
CA ASP A 199 -16.26 8.81 11.94
C ASP A 199 -15.36 7.58 12.16
N LYS A 200 -15.62 6.82 13.23
CA LYS A 200 -14.84 5.60 13.54
C LYS A 200 -14.98 4.52 12.48
N SER A 201 -16.02 4.56 11.65
CA SER A 201 -16.23 3.58 10.59
C SER A 201 -15.23 3.82 9.44
N SER A 202 -14.86 5.08 9.16
CA SER A 202 -13.85 5.44 8.16
C SER A 202 -12.47 4.81 8.45
N ILE A 203 -12.04 4.83 9.72
CA ILE A 203 -10.77 4.22 10.14
C ILE A 203 -10.77 2.70 9.92
N ALA A 204 -11.91 2.04 10.19
CA ALA A 204 -12.07 0.60 9.98
C ALA A 204 -11.98 0.17 8.52
N VAL A 205 -12.08 1.11 7.57
CA VAL A 205 -11.94 0.89 6.14
C VAL A 205 -10.55 1.24 5.65
N ILE A 206 -10.05 2.45 5.96
CA ILE A 206 -8.79 2.97 5.40
C ILE A 206 -7.57 2.20 5.93
N GLY A 207 -7.56 1.82 7.21
CA GLY A 207 -6.43 1.09 7.80
C GLY A 207 -6.11 -0.24 7.08
N PRO A 208 -7.10 -1.13 6.86
CA PRO A 208 -6.91 -2.32 6.05
C PRO A 208 -6.42 -2.07 4.62
N VAL A 209 -6.86 -0.97 3.98
CA VAL A 209 -6.40 -0.61 2.63
C VAL A 209 -4.90 -0.31 2.64
N ILE A 210 -4.43 0.51 3.59
CA ILE A 210 -2.98 0.78 3.78
C ILE A 210 -2.20 -0.53 3.92
N GLN A 211 -2.68 -1.45 4.76
CA GLN A 211 -2.04 -2.75 4.98
C GLN A 211 -2.01 -3.62 3.71
N SER A 212 -3.07 -3.58 2.90
CA SER A 212 -3.15 -4.36 1.66
C SER A 212 -2.12 -3.91 0.62
N TYR A 213 -1.81 -2.61 0.56
CA TYR A 213 -0.82 -2.04 -0.36
C TYR A 213 0.62 -2.12 0.16
N TRP A 214 0.81 -2.35 1.47
CA TRP A 214 2.12 -2.44 2.11
C TRP A 214 3.11 -3.38 1.40
N PRO A 215 2.73 -4.58 0.93
CA PRO A 215 3.63 -5.44 0.18
C PRO A 215 4.18 -4.83 -1.11
N ARG A 216 3.40 -3.99 -1.80
CA ARG A 216 3.76 -3.44 -3.11
C ARG A 216 4.69 -2.23 -3.02
N ILE A 217 4.78 -1.57 -1.88
CA ILE A 217 5.77 -0.49 -1.68
C ILE A 217 7.15 -0.99 -1.28
N ARG A 218 7.29 -2.29 -0.93
CA ARG A 218 8.56 -2.91 -0.50
C ARG A 218 9.52 -3.14 -1.66
N ILE A 219 10.79 -2.77 -1.45
CA ILE A 219 11.88 -3.01 -2.42
C ILE A 219 12.48 -4.41 -2.22
N TYR A 220 11.76 -5.50 -2.54
CA TYR A 220 12.27 -6.87 -2.28
C TYR A 220 13.57 -7.21 -3.01
N ASN A 221 13.74 -6.72 -4.24
CA ASN A 221 14.97 -6.92 -4.99
C ASN A 221 15.14 -5.80 -6.04
N GLU A 222 16.14 -4.96 -5.84
CA GLU A 222 16.44 -3.82 -6.71
C GLU A 222 16.65 -4.21 -8.19
N LEU A 223 17.06 -5.46 -8.43
CA LEU A 223 17.38 -6.02 -9.75
C LEU A 223 16.15 -6.59 -10.49
N ASN A 224 15.04 -6.84 -9.79
CA ASN A 224 13.83 -7.42 -10.38
C ASN A 224 12.76 -6.38 -10.73
N ILE A 225 13.04 -5.09 -10.51
CA ILE A 225 12.11 -4.02 -10.85
C ILE A 225 12.33 -3.69 -12.32
N SER A 226 11.49 -4.27 -13.19
CA SER A 226 11.58 -4.11 -14.65
C SER A 226 11.39 -2.66 -15.10
N ASP A 227 10.55 -1.91 -14.38
CA ASP A 227 10.38 -0.46 -14.56
C ASP A 227 10.41 0.25 -13.20
N TRP A 228 11.56 0.84 -12.88
CA TRP A 228 11.71 1.60 -11.63
C TRP A 228 10.90 2.88 -11.62
N ASN A 229 10.64 3.49 -12.79
CA ASN A 229 9.91 4.74 -12.85
C ASN A 229 8.43 4.51 -12.53
N GLU A 230 7.85 3.44 -13.06
CA GLU A 230 6.48 3.03 -12.74
C GLU A 230 6.34 2.70 -11.24
N PHE A 231 7.27 1.93 -10.70
CA PHE A 231 7.31 1.62 -9.26
C PHE A 231 7.45 2.88 -8.39
N ALA A 232 8.36 3.78 -8.75
CA ALA A 232 8.57 5.02 -8.01
C ALA A 232 7.37 5.98 -8.12
N SER A 233 6.67 5.99 -9.27
CA SER A 233 5.41 6.72 -9.43
C SER A 233 4.35 6.16 -8.50
N PHE A 234 4.14 4.84 -8.54
CA PHE A 234 3.16 4.16 -7.69
C PHE A 234 3.40 4.42 -6.19
N ARG A 235 4.67 4.36 -5.76
CA ARG A 235 5.03 4.68 -4.36
C ARG A 235 4.69 6.12 -3.98
N ARG A 236 4.83 7.07 -4.92
CA ARG A 236 4.47 8.47 -4.69
C ARG A 236 2.95 8.63 -4.58
N ASP A 237 2.20 8.02 -5.50
CA ASP A 237 0.73 8.01 -5.44
C ASP A 237 0.22 7.39 -4.12
N PHE A 238 0.94 6.39 -3.59
CA PHE A 238 0.64 5.80 -2.28
C PHE A 238 1.02 6.71 -1.11
N ALA A 239 2.10 7.49 -1.22
CA ALA A 239 2.45 8.49 -0.22
C ALA A 239 1.38 9.58 -0.15
N ASP A 240 0.89 10.05 -1.30
CA ASP A 240 -0.22 11.02 -1.38
C ASP A 240 -1.50 10.45 -0.72
N PHE A 241 -1.80 9.16 -0.94
CA PHE A 241 -2.88 8.47 -0.24
C PHE A 241 -2.67 8.40 1.27
N LEU A 242 -1.43 8.15 1.71
CA LEU A 242 -1.08 8.08 3.11
C LEU A 242 -1.21 9.44 3.81
N GLU A 243 -0.86 10.52 3.11
CA GLU A 243 -1.03 11.91 3.54
C GLU A 243 -2.50 12.25 3.80
N LEU A 244 -3.38 11.89 2.86
CA LEU A 244 -4.84 12.03 3.03
C LEU A 244 -5.34 11.15 4.19
N SER A 245 -4.87 9.90 4.26
CA SER A 245 -5.26 8.95 5.30
C SER A 245 -4.83 9.38 6.70
N TYR A 246 -3.72 10.11 6.81
CA TYR A 246 -3.24 10.64 8.08
C TYR A 246 -4.24 11.62 8.71
N GLN A 247 -4.98 12.38 7.90
CA GLN A 247 -6.02 13.27 8.41
C GLN A 247 -7.16 12.50 9.09
N VAL A 248 -7.40 11.25 8.68
CA VAL A 248 -8.45 10.38 9.23
C VAL A 248 -7.95 9.52 10.40
N ILE A 249 -6.78 8.90 10.26
CA ILE A 249 -6.23 7.97 11.28
C ILE A 249 -5.49 8.73 12.38
N GLY A 250 -4.80 9.82 12.03
CA GLY A 250 -4.01 10.62 12.95
C GLY A 250 -2.70 9.97 13.38
N LYS A 251 -2.22 10.38 14.56
CA LYS A 251 -0.91 10.02 15.14
C LYS A 251 -0.67 8.52 15.27
N GLU A 252 -1.73 7.72 15.39
CA GLU A 252 -1.66 6.26 15.48
C GLU A 252 -1.02 5.66 14.23
N LEU A 253 -1.24 6.27 13.05
CA LEU A 253 -0.57 5.86 11.81
C LEU A 253 0.94 6.11 11.90
N PHE A 254 1.34 7.29 12.35
CA PHE A 254 2.75 7.66 12.49
C PHE A 254 3.48 6.79 13.52
N GLN A 255 2.82 6.52 14.65
CA GLN A 255 3.30 5.63 15.68
C GLN A 255 3.51 4.21 15.13
N HIS A 256 2.55 3.69 14.36
CA HIS A 256 2.68 2.37 13.74
C HIS A 256 3.89 2.27 12.80
N LEU A 257 4.11 3.28 11.95
CA LEU A 257 5.28 3.33 11.06
C LEU A 257 6.60 3.35 11.85
N THR A 258 6.62 4.11 12.95
CA THR A 258 7.77 4.18 13.86
C THR A 258 8.03 2.83 14.53
N ASP A 259 6.98 2.18 15.03
CA ASP A 259 7.06 0.85 15.64
C ASP A 259 7.61 -0.18 14.66
N VAL A 260 7.22 -0.13 13.38
CA VAL A 260 7.78 -1.02 12.35
C VAL A 260 9.30 -0.83 12.20
N VAL A 261 9.79 0.41 12.18
CA VAL A 261 11.24 0.68 12.15
C VAL A 261 11.93 0.10 13.39
N LEU A 262 11.42 0.43 14.58
CA LEU A 262 12.02 0.05 15.86
C LEU A 262 11.98 -1.47 16.10
N MET A 263 10.90 -2.15 15.73
CA MET A 263 10.80 -3.61 15.86
C MET A 263 11.79 -4.32 14.95
N ASN A 264 11.92 -3.89 13.69
CA ASN A 264 12.77 -4.56 12.71
C ASN A 264 14.27 -4.27 12.89
N ILE A 265 14.64 -3.07 13.35
CA ILE A 265 16.06 -2.71 13.57
C ILE A 265 16.68 -3.43 14.77
N ASN A 266 15.85 -3.86 15.73
CA ASN A 266 16.27 -4.58 16.93
C ASN A 266 16.36 -6.11 16.72
N LEU A 267 16.01 -6.62 15.54
CA LEU A 267 16.20 -8.03 15.19
C LEU A 267 17.69 -8.33 14.95
N GLU A 268 18.13 -9.55 15.26
CA GLU A 268 19.49 -10.01 14.92
C GLU A 268 19.75 -9.85 13.41
N ASN A 269 18.82 -10.36 12.61
CA ASN A 269 18.75 -10.14 11.16
C ASN A 269 17.74 -9.04 10.84
N CYS A 270 18.21 -7.82 10.62
CA CYS A 270 17.35 -6.69 10.23
C CYS A 270 16.56 -6.99 8.96
N ASN A 271 15.26 -6.75 9.01
CA ASN A 271 14.45 -6.69 7.81
C ASN A 271 14.51 -5.29 7.21
N TRP A 272 15.55 -5.02 6.43
CA TRP A 272 15.77 -3.72 5.79
C TRP A 272 14.63 -3.29 4.86
N TYR A 273 13.85 -4.23 4.32
CA TYR A 273 12.73 -3.94 3.44
C TYR A 273 11.56 -3.30 4.19
N GLU A 274 11.23 -3.83 5.38
CA GLU A 274 10.21 -3.24 6.26
C GLU A 274 10.66 -1.87 6.78
N ILE A 275 11.92 -1.78 7.20
CA ILE A 275 12.50 -0.52 7.69
C ILE A 275 12.45 0.54 6.59
N GLU A 276 12.84 0.22 5.35
CA GLU A 276 12.82 1.16 4.24
C GLU A 276 11.41 1.62 3.88
N SER A 277 10.44 0.70 3.83
CA SER A 277 9.07 1.05 3.48
C SER A 277 8.44 1.95 4.54
N ALA A 278 8.69 1.67 5.82
CA ALA A 278 8.27 2.53 6.91
C ALA A 278 8.95 3.91 6.86
N MET A 279 10.28 3.97 6.68
CA MET A 279 10.98 5.26 6.52
C MET A 279 10.51 6.05 5.29
N PHE A 280 10.20 5.37 4.19
CA PHE A 280 9.63 6.01 3.00
C PHE A 280 8.28 6.65 3.30
N CYS A 281 7.39 5.93 3.99
CA CYS A 281 6.10 6.47 4.44
C CYS A 281 6.27 7.64 5.42
N LEU A 282 7.21 7.56 6.36
CA LEU A 282 7.54 8.66 7.28
C LEU A 282 8.03 9.89 6.52
N ASN A 283 8.82 9.72 5.45
CA ASN A 283 9.26 10.83 4.60
C ASN A 283 8.08 11.54 3.92
N GLY A 284 7.09 10.78 3.41
CA GLY A 284 5.89 11.35 2.80
C GLY A 284 5.05 12.14 3.79
N LEU A 285 4.99 11.70 5.05
CA LEU A 285 4.23 12.41 6.09
C LEU A 285 4.97 13.61 6.70
N ALA A 286 6.24 13.85 6.35
CA ALA A 286 7.05 14.86 7.00
C ALA A 286 6.52 16.29 6.82
N ASP A 287 6.02 16.61 5.62
CA ASP A 287 5.50 17.94 5.30
C ASP A 287 4.24 18.26 6.13
N ILE A 288 3.39 17.27 6.40
CA ILE A 288 2.19 17.42 7.24
C ILE A 288 2.55 17.70 8.70
N ILE A 289 3.67 17.15 9.18
CA ILE A 289 4.14 17.27 10.56
C ILE A 289 4.99 18.54 10.76
N GLY A 290 5.37 19.21 9.66
CA GLY A 290 6.28 20.35 9.58
C GLY A 290 5.77 21.69 10.14
N GLU A 291 6.31 22.81 9.61
CA GLU A 291 6.22 24.18 10.16
C GLU A 291 4.79 24.66 10.51
N ASP A 292 3.75 24.14 9.85
CA ASP A 292 2.37 24.62 9.98
C ASP A 292 1.60 24.08 11.21
N TYR A 293 2.15 23.11 11.96
CA TYR A 293 1.46 22.54 13.11
C TYR A 293 1.61 23.41 14.38
N LYS A 294 0.51 24.04 14.81
CA LYS A 294 0.41 24.94 15.98
C LYS A 294 0.11 24.23 17.32
N GLY A 295 0.11 22.91 17.35
CA GLY A 295 -0.17 22.10 18.55
C GLY A 295 1.06 21.37 19.12
N ASP A 296 0.81 20.55 20.14
CA ASP A 296 1.78 19.57 20.67
C ASP A 296 2.13 18.55 19.57
N ARG A 297 3.41 18.22 19.39
CA ARG A 297 3.90 17.38 18.28
C ARG A 297 4.31 15.99 18.80
N PRO A 298 3.36 15.08 19.10
CA PRO A 298 3.69 13.75 19.59
C PRO A 298 4.51 12.92 18.58
N GLU A 299 4.49 13.30 17.31
CA GLU A 299 5.29 12.68 16.25
C GLU A 299 6.80 12.95 16.43
N PHE A 300 7.19 14.05 17.06
CA PHE A 300 8.61 14.33 17.34
C PHE A 300 9.20 13.36 18.37
N GLU A 301 8.42 12.90 19.35
CA GLU A 301 8.86 11.84 20.26
C GLU A 301 9.06 10.52 19.50
N ASN A 302 8.20 10.20 18.55
CA ASN A 302 8.38 9.02 17.69
C ASN A 302 9.66 9.11 16.84
N ILE A 303 9.93 10.27 16.23
CA ILE A 303 11.19 10.52 15.51
C ILE A 303 12.39 10.41 16.45
N ARG A 304 12.30 10.99 17.66
CA ARG A 304 13.34 10.89 18.68
C ARG A 304 13.67 9.44 19.02
N LEU A 305 12.69 8.55 19.13
CA LEU A 305 12.93 7.12 19.35
C LEU A 305 13.71 6.48 18.20
N ILE A 306 13.42 6.84 16.94
CA ILE A 306 14.20 6.38 15.78
C ILE A 306 15.65 6.85 15.89
N PHE A 307 15.88 8.11 16.27
CA PHE A 307 17.24 8.66 16.42
C PHE A 307 18.01 8.08 17.61
N GLN A 308 17.33 7.60 18.64
CA GLN A 308 17.94 6.87 19.77
C GLN A 308 18.25 5.41 19.45
N SER A 309 17.63 4.86 18.39
CA SER A 309 17.81 3.47 17.99
C SER A 309 19.19 3.23 17.35
N PRO A 310 19.65 1.97 17.23
CA PRO A 310 20.91 1.64 16.56
C PRO A 310 20.85 1.77 15.02
N LEU A 311 19.80 2.40 14.46
CA LEU A 311 19.60 2.54 13.03
C LEU A 311 20.83 3.12 12.32
N TRP A 312 21.34 4.25 12.80
CA TRP A 312 22.48 4.96 12.17
C TRP A 312 23.78 4.16 12.23
N THR A 313 23.97 3.37 13.29
CA THR A 313 25.14 2.50 13.44
C THR A 313 25.06 1.24 12.59
N ARG A 314 23.85 0.74 12.32
CA ARG A 314 23.62 -0.49 11.52
C ARG A 314 23.40 -0.22 10.03
N LEU A 315 23.00 0.98 9.61
CA LEU A 315 22.82 1.35 8.20
C LEU A 315 24.05 1.03 7.32
N PRO A 316 25.30 1.22 7.79
CA PRO A 316 26.49 0.79 7.05
C PRO A 316 26.61 -0.73 6.79
N GLU A 317 25.86 -1.57 7.51
CA GLU A 317 25.77 -3.02 7.27
C GLU A 317 24.80 -3.37 6.13
N CYS A 318 23.88 -2.45 5.78
CA CYS A 318 22.87 -2.68 4.76
C CYS A 318 23.46 -2.61 3.35
N ASN A 319 23.35 -3.66 2.55
CA ASN A 319 23.89 -3.67 1.18
C ASN A 319 23.05 -2.84 0.18
N SER A 320 21.78 -2.55 0.49
CA SER A 320 20.92 -1.77 -0.39
C SER A 320 21.24 -0.28 -0.28
N MET A 321 21.63 0.32 -1.39
CA MET A 321 21.91 1.76 -1.45
C MET A 321 20.63 2.57 -1.35
N ARG A 322 19.49 2.03 -1.81
CA ARG A 322 18.19 2.70 -1.72
C ARG A 322 17.70 2.81 -0.30
N VAL A 323 17.87 1.77 0.53
CA VAL A 323 17.56 1.82 1.97
C VAL A 323 18.36 2.95 2.65
N ARG A 324 19.66 3.03 2.37
CA ARG A 324 20.52 4.11 2.89
C ARG A 324 20.08 5.48 2.38
N GLN A 325 19.69 5.58 1.12
CA GLN A 325 19.17 6.82 0.53
C GLN A 325 17.87 7.28 1.20
N THR A 326 16.93 6.36 1.45
CA THR A 326 15.69 6.65 2.17
C THR A 326 15.95 7.13 3.60
N ALA A 327 16.93 6.55 4.30
CA ALA A 327 17.33 6.99 5.63
C ALA A 327 18.00 8.39 5.63
N VAL A 328 18.83 8.68 4.62
CA VAL A 328 19.41 10.02 4.43
C VAL A 328 18.31 11.05 4.14
N ASN A 329 17.33 10.70 3.31
CA ASN A 329 16.19 11.58 3.03
C ASN A 329 15.36 11.84 4.29
N LEU A 330 15.17 10.85 5.17
CA LEU A 330 14.48 11.01 6.45
C LEU A 330 15.07 12.11 7.32
N ILE A 331 16.40 12.17 7.38
CA ILE A 331 17.09 13.26 8.07
C ILE A 331 16.74 14.61 7.45
N GLY A 332 16.77 14.71 6.12
CA GLY A 332 16.48 15.93 5.38
C GLY A 332 15.01 16.35 5.38
N SER A 333 14.09 15.42 5.63
CA SER A 333 12.64 15.67 5.72
C SER A 333 12.23 16.21 7.08
N PHE A 334 12.90 15.79 8.17
CA PHE A 334 12.57 16.21 9.54
C PHE A 334 13.48 17.32 10.06
N VAL A 335 13.75 18.34 9.24
CA VAL A 335 14.63 19.46 9.63
C VAL A 335 14.08 20.25 10.83
N GLU A 336 12.76 20.42 10.92
CA GLU A 336 12.09 21.07 12.06
C GLU A 336 12.29 20.33 13.39
N PHE A 337 12.41 19.00 13.34
CA PHE A 337 12.70 18.22 14.54
C PHE A 337 14.04 18.62 15.17
N PHE A 338 15.06 18.91 14.37
CA PHE A 338 16.38 19.31 14.87
C PHE A 338 16.43 20.72 15.47
N LYS A 339 15.48 21.60 15.13
CA LYS A 339 15.30 22.90 15.80
C LYS A 339 14.73 22.73 17.21
N SER A 340 13.93 21.69 17.43
CA SER A 340 13.31 21.40 18.72
C SER A 340 14.34 20.99 19.79
N LEU A 341 13.96 21.15 21.07
CA LEU A 341 14.80 20.73 22.20
C LEU A 341 15.08 19.21 22.20
N GLU A 342 14.17 18.43 21.63
CA GLU A 342 14.27 16.97 21.55
C GLU A 342 15.27 16.52 20.48
N GLY A 343 15.38 17.26 19.38
CA GLY A 343 16.24 16.93 18.24
C GLY A 343 17.66 17.49 18.31
N GLN A 344 17.86 18.62 19.01
CA GLN A 344 19.18 19.26 19.16
C GLN A 344 20.32 18.30 19.55
N PRO A 345 20.16 17.35 20.50
CA PRO A 345 21.23 16.43 20.89
C PRO A 345 21.73 15.52 19.75
N PHE A 346 20.91 15.28 18.73
CA PHE A 346 21.22 14.36 17.63
C PHE A 346 21.88 15.07 16.43
N LEU A 347 21.75 16.40 16.33
CA LEU A 347 22.15 17.18 15.16
C LEU A 347 23.60 16.97 14.71
N ALA A 348 24.56 17.06 15.63
CA ALA A 348 25.99 16.91 15.30
C ALA A 348 26.33 15.48 14.84
N VAL A 349 25.78 14.46 15.52
CA VAL A 349 25.99 13.04 15.18
C VAL A 349 25.40 12.74 13.81
N THR A 350 24.20 13.23 13.54
CA THR A 350 23.52 13.08 12.25
C THR A 350 24.28 13.76 11.11
N LEU A 351 24.80 14.98 11.32
CA LEU A 351 25.61 15.65 10.30
C LEU A 351 26.90 14.90 10.01
N ASN A 352 27.59 14.36 11.01
CA ASN A 352 28.78 13.53 10.78
C ASN A 352 28.47 12.30 9.91
N TYR A 353 27.34 11.64 10.14
CA TYR A 353 26.88 10.55 9.28
C TYR A 353 26.60 11.02 7.84
N LEU A 354 25.94 12.17 7.66
CA LEU A 354 25.67 12.73 6.33
C LEU A 354 26.96 13.09 5.58
N PHE A 355 27.93 13.72 6.25
CA PHE A 355 29.23 14.03 5.64
C PHE A 355 29.99 12.77 5.25
N THR A 356 29.96 11.72 6.08
CA THR A 356 30.55 10.41 5.73
C THR A 356 29.85 9.79 4.52
N SER A 357 28.54 10.02 4.37
CA SER A 357 27.77 9.56 3.22
C SER A 357 28.13 10.28 1.92
N LEU A 358 28.80 11.45 1.96
CA LEU A 358 29.30 12.13 0.76
C LEU A 358 30.45 11.37 0.08
N SER A 359 31.17 10.50 0.79
CA SER A 359 32.19 9.64 0.18
C SER A 359 31.57 8.54 -0.71
N ILE A 360 30.25 8.37 -0.69
CA ILE A 360 29.53 7.34 -1.45
C ILE A 360 28.80 8.00 -2.63
N PRO A 361 29.22 7.78 -3.89
CA PRO A 361 28.71 8.52 -5.04
C PRO A 361 27.18 8.49 -5.22
N THR A 362 26.53 7.36 -4.94
CA THR A 362 25.07 7.21 -5.07
C THR A 362 24.28 7.97 -4.00
N LEU A 363 24.90 8.27 -2.84
CA LEU A 363 24.27 8.99 -1.74
C LEU A 363 24.56 10.49 -1.76
N GLN A 364 25.58 10.94 -2.50
CA GLN A 364 26.03 12.35 -2.52
C GLN A 364 24.90 13.35 -2.76
N ASN A 365 23.99 13.06 -3.70
CA ASN A 365 22.89 13.97 -4.02
C ASN A 365 21.90 14.14 -2.85
N SER A 366 21.47 13.03 -2.24
CA SER A 366 20.56 13.07 -1.08
C SER A 366 21.25 13.63 0.17
N ALA A 367 22.50 13.24 0.41
CA ALA A 367 23.26 13.68 1.58
C ALA A 367 23.55 15.18 1.52
N SER A 368 24.08 15.70 0.40
CA SER A 368 24.36 17.13 0.26
C SER A 368 23.11 18.00 0.34
N ASN A 369 21.96 17.51 -0.14
CA ASN A 369 20.68 18.21 0.02
C ASN A 369 20.25 18.28 1.49
N SER A 370 20.33 17.16 2.21
CA SER A 370 19.98 17.08 3.63
C SER A 370 20.92 17.93 4.51
N ILE A 371 22.23 17.91 4.23
CA ILE A 371 23.22 18.77 4.90
C ILE A 371 22.87 20.25 4.66
N LYS A 372 22.56 20.63 3.42
CA LYS A 372 22.18 22.00 3.09
C LYS A 372 20.94 22.44 3.87
N SER A 373 19.87 21.65 3.87
CA SER A 373 18.63 21.99 4.56
C SER A 373 18.82 22.09 6.07
N LEU A 374 19.54 21.14 6.69
CA LEU A 374 19.84 21.18 8.12
C LEU A 374 20.68 22.39 8.51
N CYS A 375 21.74 22.68 7.76
CA CYS A 375 22.59 23.83 8.04
C CYS A 375 21.86 25.16 7.87
N ASP A 376 20.99 25.30 6.87
CA ASP A 376 20.18 26.52 6.70
C ASP A 376 19.25 26.74 7.90
N SER A 377 18.55 25.68 8.31
CA SER A 377 17.55 25.72 9.38
C SER A 377 18.12 25.78 10.80
N SER A 378 19.27 25.17 11.05
CA SER A 378 19.88 25.04 12.40
C SER A 378 21.21 25.78 12.53
N ARG A 379 21.50 26.76 11.66
CA ARG A 379 22.79 27.47 11.58
C ARG A 379 23.30 28.00 12.92
N GLU A 380 22.43 28.56 13.76
CA GLU A 380 22.82 29.17 15.04
C GLU A 380 23.28 28.13 16.07
N LEU A 381 22.73 26.91 15.99
CA LEU A 381 23.05 25.78 16.85
C LEU A 381 24.38 25.11 16.46
N LEU A 382 24.88 25.37 15.25
CA LEU A 382 26.02 24.69 14.64
C LEU A 382 27.33 25.46 14.71
N ASN A 383 27.35 26.63 15.34
CA ASN A 383 28.53 27.48 15.42
C ASN A 383 29.74 26.77 16.06
N SER A 384 29.51 25.90 17.06
CA SER A 384 30.58 25.13 17.71
C SER A 384 31.17 24.01 16.85
N GLU A 385 30.44 23.55 15.83
CA GLU A 385 30.81 22.41 14.99
C GLU A 385 31.51 22.81 13.68
N LEU A 386 31.62 24.11 13.39
CA LEU A 386 32.21 24.65 12.16
C LEU A 386 33.62 24.12 11.88
N SER A 387 34.48 24.04 12.89
CA SER A 387 35.85 23.52 12.75
C SER A 387 35.87 22.05 12.36
N THR A 388 34.94 21.26 12.90
CA THR A 388 34.77 19.85 12.56
C THR A 388 34.30 19.72 11.11
N PHE A 389 33.32 20.52 10.69
CA PHE A 389 32.83 20.50 9.31
C PHE A 389 33.89 20.83 8.28
N LEU A 390 34.72 21.85 8.53
CA LEU A 390 35.82 22.19 7.62
C LEU A 390 36.84 21.05 7.53
N THR A 391 37.13 20.37 8.64
CA THR A 391 38.05 19.24 8.66
C THR A 391 37.50 18.06 7.86
N VAL A 392 36.24 17.70 8.08
CA VAL A 392 35.59 16.59 7.36
C VAL A 392 35.45 16.93 5.88
N TYR A 393 35.01 18.15 5.55
CA TYR A 393 34.92 18.62 4.17
C TYR A 393 36.26 18.56 3.44
N ALA A 394 37.35 18.99 4.07
CA ALA A 394 38.68 18.91 3.48
C ALA A 394 39.11 17.46 3.13
N GLN A 395 38.62 16.46 3.87
CA GLN A 395 38.90 15.04 3.62
C GLN A 395 38.10 14.48 2.45
N VAL A 396 36.83 14.90 2.30
CA VAL A 396 35.93 14.31 1.30
C VAL A 396 35.82 15.11 0.00
N ARG A 397 36.23 16.39 -0.02
CA ARG A 397 36.00 17.34 -1.14
C ARG A 397 36.43 16.85 -2.52
N SER A 398 37.46 16.01 -2.62
CA SER A 398 37.98 15.48 -3.90
C SER A 398 37.02 14.49 -4.56
N ASP A 399 36.23 13.79 -3.74
CA ASP A 399 35.44 12.65 -4.18
C ASP A 399 33.99 13.06 -4.51
N ILE A 400 33.64 14.32 -4.24
CA ILE A 400 32.27 14.85 -4.38
C ILE A 400 32.02 15.36 -5.80
N GLN A 401 30.91 14.93 -6.40
CA GLN A 401 30.44 15.44 -7.68
C GLN A 401 30.09 16.94 -7.62
N SER A 402 30.16 17.62 -8.77
CA SER A 402 30.00 19.08 -8.88
C SER A 402 28.75 19.64 -8.16
N VAL A 403 27.56 19.08 -8.39
CA VAL A 403 26.31 19.58 -7.78
C VAL A 403 26.28 19.36 -6.25
N PRO A 404 26.54 18.13 -5.72
CA PRO A 404 26.69 17.91 -4.28
C PRO A 404 27.78 18.76 -3.62
N HIS A 405 28.89 19.01 -4.31
CA HIS A 405 29.99 19.84 -3.81
C HIS A 405 29.53 21.27 -3.58
N VAL A 406 28.87 21.88 -4.57
CA VAL A 406 28.31 23.23 -4.45
C VAL A 406 27.32 23.33 -3.29
N ARG A 407 26.41 22.34 -3.14
CA ARG A 407 25.45 22.32 -2.01
C ARG A 407 26.13 22.22 -0.66
N THR A 408 27.20 21.44 -0.55
CA THR A 408 27.98 21.28 0.69
C THR A 408 28.68 22.59 1.06
N VAL A 409 29.28 23.28 0.09
CA VAL A 409 29.89 24.62 0.31
C VAL A 409 28.84 25.64 0.76
N ILE A 410 27.67 25.65 0.13
CA ILE A 410 26.54 26.51 0.52
C ILE A 410 26.12 26.22 1.97
N ALA A 411 26.02 24.94 2.34
CA ALA A 411 25.66 24.52 3.68
C ALA A 411 26.63 25.04 4.74
N ILE A 412 27.94 24.90 4.52
CA ILE A 412 28.97 25.44 5.42
C ILE A 412 28.85 26.96 5.51
N THR A 413 28.57 27.63 4.39
CA THR A 413 28.41 29.08 4.34
C THR A 413 27.21 29.56 5.16
N TYR A 414 26.09 28.83 5.21
CA TYR A 414 24.95 29.18 6.08
C TYR A 414 25.35 29.22 7.56
N VAL A 415 26.16 28.25 8.00
CA VAL A 415 26.64 28.21 9.39
C VAL A 415 27.65 29.34 9.65
N ILE A 416 28.58 29.60 8.72
CA ILE A 416 29.52 30.74 8.81
C ILE A 416 28.74 32.07 8.94
N GLN A 417 27.65 32.24 8.20
CA GLN A 417 26.82 33.45 8.25
C GLN A 417 26.19 33.68 9.64
N ALA A 418 25.96 32.62 10.41
CA ALA A 418 25.38 32.70 11.76
C ALA A 418 26.41 33.00 12.87
N VAL A 419 27.70 33.06 12.55
CA VAL A 419 28.75 33.41 13.51
C VAL A 419 28.67 34.90 13.85
N SER A 420 28.48 35.23 15.13
CA SER A 420 28.30 36.62 15.57
C SER A 420 29.58 37.45 15.55
N ASN A 421 30.75 36.81 15.70
CA ASN A 421 32.05 37.50 15.68
C ASN A 421 32.57 37.64 14.25
N LEU A 422 32.63 38.88 13.75
CA LEU A 422 33.06 39.20 12.39
C LEU A 422 34.50 38.78 12.08
N GLU A 423 35.41 38.84 13.06
CA GLU A 423 36.82 38.46 12.89
C GLU A 423 36.96 36.94 12.72
N GLU A 424 36.26 36.19 13.57
CA GLU A 424 36.20 34.72 13.50
C GLU A 424 35.50 34.26 12.22
N GLN A 425 34.38 34.90 11.87
CA GLN A 425 33.65 34.66 10.63
C GLN A 425 34.57 34.87 9.41
N THR A 426 35.32 35.97 9.36
CA THR A 426 36.25 36.27 8.26
C THR A 426 37.37 35.23 8.17
N LYS A 427 37.91 34.80 9.32
CA LYS A 427 38.96 33.78 9.38
C LYS A 427 38.46 32.44 8.81
N ILE A 428 37.28 31.99 9.23
CA ILE A 428 36.69 30.72 8.80
C ILE A 428 36.29 30.79 7.31
N ALA A 429 35.74 31.92 6.85
CA ALA A 429 35.44 32.14 5.44
C ALA A 429 36.69 32.07 4.56
N ASN A 430 37.80 32.68 4.98
CA ASN A 430 39.08 32.61 4.27
C ASN A 430 39.63 31.17 4.23
N GLN A 431 39.46 30.39 5.30
CA GLN A 431 39.84 28.98 5.30
C GLN A 431 39.03 28.19 4.26
N LEU A 432 37.71 28.38 4.20
CA LEU A 432 36.87 27.73 3.19
C LEU A 432 37.25 28.13 1.76
N LEU A 433 37.50 29.42 1.51
CA LEU A 433 37.94 29.92 0.21
C LEU A 433 39.26 29.28 -0.24
N ASN A 434 40.24 29.20 0.67
CA ASN A 434 41.51 28.53 0.39
C ASN A 434 41.28 27.06 0.01
N LEU A 435 40.44 26.34 0.77
CA LEU A 435 40.11 24.94 0.50
C LEU A 435 39.43 24.74 -0.87
N ILE A 436 38.64 25.70 -1.34
CA ILE A 436 38.00 25.63 -2.67
C ILE A 436 39.01 25.97 -3.76
N SER A 437 39.89 26.96 -3.53
CA SER A 437 40.86 27.42 -4.52
C SER A 437 41.93 26.37 -4.85
N GLU A 438 42.34 25.55 -3.88
CA GLU A 438 43.33 24.47 -4.07
C GLU A 438 42.87 23.44 -5.12
N ASN A 439 41.56 23.15 -5.21
CA ASN A 439 40.99 22.25 -6.21
C ASN A 439 41.09 22.78 -7.65
N TYR A 440 41.17 24.10 -7.84
CA TYR A 440 41.32 24.71 -9.16
C TYR A 440 42.77 24.67 -9.66
N THR A 441 43.74 24.73 -8.75
CA THR A 441 45.17 24.67 -9.12
C THR A 441 45.66 23.27 -9.49
N SER A 442 45.00 22.20 -9.02
CA SER A 442 45.38 20.81 -9.33
C SER A 442 44.81 20.27 -10.65
N ASN A 443 43.81 20.92 -11.25
CA ASN A 443 43.18 20.50 -12.51
C ASN A 443 43.72 21.26 -13.75
N THR A 444 44.79 22.04 -13.59
CA THR A 444 45.43 22.83 -14.66
C THR A 444 46.88 22.40 -14.94
N GLU A 445 47.19 21.11 -14.87
CA GLU A 445 48.38 20.59 -15.57
C GLU A 445 47.99 20.29 -17.03
N PRO A 446 48.66 20.89 -18.03
CA PRO A 446 48.42 20.56 -19.42
C PRO A 446 48.92 19.12 -19.68
N GLU A 447 48.06 18.28 -20.28
CA GLU A 447 48.49 16.98 -20.81
C GLU A 447 49.70 17.18 -21.75
N PRO A 448 50.76 16.35 -21.63
CA PRO A 448 51.97 16.46 -22.45
C PRO A 448 51.75 16.10 -23.92
#